data_AF-A0A368M0C7-F1
#
_entry.id   AF-A0A368M0C7-F1
#
_cell.length_a   1.000
_cell.length_b   1.000
_cell.length_c   1.000
_cell.angle_alpha   90.00
_cell.angle_beta   90.00
_cell.angle_gamma   90.00
#
_symmetry.space_group_name_H-M   'P 1'
#
loop_
_entity.id
_entity.type
_entity.pdbx_description
1 polymer ?
#
loop_
_entity_poly.entity_id
_entity_poly.type
_entity_poly.pdbx_seq_one_letter_code
_entity_poly.pdbx_strand_id
1 'polypeptide(L)'
;MDPTARRRRTVLIAAIAGGLILLLLIGVGVYGLIRGPQTTEPTEPTSTDGPTATSPVLVPAEPEPVVALGGPEEFAVAVAEALFTWDTTSGYGPADYAQMLADVTADTEADGAASDVRAYLPTAEVWAQLRTHQTRQRLTIDTIEIPAAWDDAVAQAVPGQIPDGAVAYTISGTRYRTGYWGTDPVTTTHPVAFTVFLTCTPERASAPSLAEPITDTCLLLRLSQLDNPLR
;
A
#
# COMPACT_ATOMS: atom_id res chain seq x y z
N MET A 1 21.21 -50.88 26.37
CA MET A 1 21.09 -49.83 25.34
C MET A 1 22.32 -49.92 24.45
N ASP A 2 22.17 -50.38 23.21
CA ASP A 2 23.29 -50.73 22.33
C ASP A 2 24.05 -49.50 21.79
N PRO A 3 25.39 -49.42 21.98
CA PRO A 3 26.22 -48.29 21.53
C PRO A 3 26.36 -48.21 20.00
N THR A 4 26.10 -49.30 19.28
CA THR A 4 26.20 -49.40 17.82
C THR A 4 25.07 -48.66 17.09
N ALA A 5 23.87 -48.63 17.68
CA ALA A 5 22.69 -47.95 17.10
C ALA A 5 22.84 -46.42 17.11
N ARG A 6 23.46 -45.86 18.16
CA ARG A 6 23.67 -44.40 18.29
C ARG A 6 24.67 -43.88 17.25
N ARG A 7 25.78 -44.60 17.05
CA ARG A 7 26.81 -44.24 16.07
C ARG A 7 26.26 -44.26 14.64
N ARG A 8 25.43 -45.25 14.29
CA ARG A 8 24.79 -45.35 12.98
C ARG A 8 23.82 -44.20 12.71
N ARG A 9 23.09 -43.75 13.74
CA ARG A 9 22.16 -42.61 13.65
C ARG A 9 22.90 -41.27 13.47
N THR A 10 24.03 -41.06 14.15
CA THR A 10 24.85 -39.85 13.97
C THR A 10 25.49 -39.80 12.58
N VAL A 11 25.95 -40.93 12.04
CA VAL A 11 26.50 -41.01 10.67
C VAL A 11 25.42 -40.73 9.62
N LEU A 12 24.19 -41.22 9.80
CA LEU A 12 23.06 -40.91 8.93
C LEU A 12 22.70 -39.42 8.93
N ILE A 13 22.67 -38.78 10.10
CA ILE A 13 22.37 -37.34 10.22
C ILE A 13 23.48 -36.50 9.55
N ALA A 14 24.74 -36.86 9.77
CA ALA A 14 25.87 -36.18 9.12
C ALA A 14 25.84 -36.32 7.59
N ALA A 15 25.46 -37.51 7.08
CA ALA A 15 25.32 -37.74 5.64
C ALA A 15 24.18 -36.93 5.02
N ILE A 16 23.03 -36.83 5.70
CA ILE A 16 21.88 -36.04 5.23
C ILE A 16 22.20 -34.55 5.25
N ALA A 17 22.82 -34.05 6.33
CA ALA A 17 23.22 -32.65 6.45
C ALA A 17 24.26 -32.28 5.39
N GLY A 18 25.27 -33.14 5.18
CA GLY A 18 26.26 -32.96 4.11
C GLY A 18 25.64 -32.96 2.72
N GLY A 19 24.68 -33.85 2.47
CA GLY A 19 23.94 -33.91 1.20
C GLY A 19 23.13 -32.64 0.92
N LEU A 20 22.44 -32.10 1.93
CA LEU A 20 21.69 -30.85 1.83
C LEU A 20 22.60 -29.65 1.55
N ILE A 21 23.74 -29.55 2.24
CA ILE A 21 24.73 -28.48 2.01
C ILE A 21 25.30 -28.58 0.59
N LEU A 22 25.63 -29.78 0.12
CA LEU A 22 26.14 -29.98 -1.23
C LEU A 22 25.11 -29.59 -2.29
N LEU A 23 23.83 -29.95 -2.10
CA LEU A 23 22.74 -29.54 -3.00
C LEU A 23 22.54 -28.02 -3.04
N LEU A 24 22.64 -27.35 -1.89
CA LEU A 24 22.59 -25.88 -1.81
C LEU A 24 23.76 -25.24 -2.56
N LEU A 25 24.99 -25.76 -2.39
CA LEU A 25 26.17 -25.25 -3.09
C LEU A 25 26.07 -25.45 -4.61
N ILE A 26 25.54 -26.59 -5.06
CA ILE A 26 25.28 -26.85 -6.49
C ILE A 26 24.22 -25.89 -7.02
N GLY A 27 23.14 -25.66 -6.27
CA GLY A 27 22.09 -24.71 -6.64
C GLY A 27 22.61 -23.28 -6.78
N VAL A 28 23.42 -22.82 -5.82
CA VAL A 28 24.06 -21.49 -5.88
C VAL A 28 25.06 -21.39 -7.04
N GLY A 29 25.86 -22.44 -7.29
CA GLY A 29 26.80 -22.47 -8.40
C GLY A 29 26.12 -22.40 -9.77
N VAL A 30 25.04 -23.17 -9.97
CA VAL A 30 24.23 -23.13 -11.20
C VAL A 30 23.54 -21.77 -11.35
N TYR A 31 23.01 -21.22 -10.27
CA TYR A 31 22.38 -19.89 -10.28
C TYR A 31 23.38 -18.78 -10.65
N GLY A 32 24.62 -18.86 -10.15
CA GLY A 32 25.71 -17.95 -10.51
C GLY A 32 26.16 -18.08 -11.96
N LEU A 33 26.15 -19.30 -12.51
CA LEU A 33 26.47 -19.56 -13.93
C LEU A 33 25.40 -19.01 -14.89
N ILE A 34 24.12 -19.07 -14.50
CA ILE A 34 23.01 -18.50 -15.30
C ILE A 34 23.03 -16.97 -15.26
N ARG A 35 23.45 -16.36 -14.14
CA ARG A 35 23.53 -14.90 -14.02
C ARG A 35 24.78 -14.25 -14.61
N GLY A 36 25.78 -15.04 -14.99
CA GLY A 36 27.01 -14.58 -15.64
C GLY A 36 27.86 -13.63 -14.77
N PRO A 37 29.20 -13.66 -14.91
CA PRO A 37 30.03 -12.62 -14.30
C PRO A 37 29.73 -11.28 -14.98
N GLN A 38 29.33 -10.28 -14.19
CA GLN A 38 29.26 -8.90 -14.65
C GLN A 38 30.66 -8.48 -15.07
N THR A 39 30.90 -8.43 -16.37
CA THR A 39 32.15 -7.92 -16.93
C THR A 39 32.10 -6.42 -16.79
N THR A 40 32.69 -5.88 -15.73
CA THR A 40 32.94 -4.45 -15.62
C THR A 40 34.13 -4.13 -16.50
N GLU A 41 33.87 -3.78 -17.77
CA GLU A 41 34.88 -3.13 -18.61
C GLU A 41 35.20 -1.74 -18.01
N PRO A 42 36.48 -1.40 -17.80
CA PRO A 42 36.88 -0.04 -17.46
C PRO A 42 36.66 0.86 -18.68
N THR A 43 35.61 1.67 -18.67
CA THR A 43 35.44 2.77 -19.62
C THR A 43 36.14 4.00 -19.05
N GLU A 44 37.17 4.46 -19.75
CA GLU A 44 37.87 5.73 -19.53
C GLU A 44 36.87 6.92 -19.49
N PRO A 45 37.19 7.97 -18.71
CA PRO A 45 36.27 9.08 -18.50
C PRO A 45 36.23 9.98 -19.74
N THR A 46 35.17 9.86 -20.55
CA THR A 46 34.78 10.95 -21.46
C THR A 46 33.81 11.85 -20.72
N SER A 47 34.31 13.01 -20.31
CA SER A 47 33.49 14.15 -19.89
C SER A 47 32.48 14.48 -20.98
N THR A 48 31.20 14.35 -20.67
CA THR A 48 30.13 15.02 -21.38
C THR A 48 29.21 15.59 -20.32
N ASP A 49 29.18 16.92 -20.26
CA ASP A 49 28.22 17.72 -19.51
C ASP A 49 26.80 17.26 -19.83
N GLY A 50 26.24 16.42 -18.97
CA GLY A 50 24.80 16.21 -18.85
C GLY A 50 24.32 16.98 -17.62
N PRO A 51 23.11 17.56 -17.61
CA PRO A 51 22.62 18.24 -16.44
C PRO A 51 22.60 17.20 -15.31
N THR A 52 23.32 17.49 -14.22
CA THR A 52 23.10 16.78 -12.97
C THR A 52 21.61 16.88 -12.70
N ALA A 53 20.89 15.76 -12.79
CA ALA A 53 19.55 15.67 -12.26
C ALA A 53 19.70 15.99 -10.78
N THR A 54 19.45 17.25 -10.41
CA THR A 54 19.17 17.60 -9.04
C THR A 54 17.92 16.79 -8.72
N SER A 55 18.10 15.63 -8.10
CA SER A 55 16.98 14.95 -7.44
C SER A 55 16.32 16.05 -6.61
N PRO A 56 15.04 16.37 -6.86
CA PRO A 56 14.38 17.36 -6.04
C PRO A 56 14.56 16.93 -4.59
N VAL A 57 14.87 17.89 -3.71
CA VAL A 57 14.82 17.65 -2.28
C VAL A 57 13.36 17.28 -2.01
N LEU A 58 13.07 15.98 -2.02
CA LEU A 58 11.73 15.45 -1.84
C LEU A 58 11.41 15.61 -0.36
N VAL A 59 10.56 16.61 -0.09
CA VAL A 59 9.96 16.87 1.22
C VAL A 59 9.38 15.55 1.73
N PRO A 60 9.68 15.15 2.99
CA PRO A 60 9.06 13.97 3.57
C PRO A 60 7.55 14.06 3.45
N ALA A 61 6.90 12.97 3.03
CA ALA A 61 5.44 12.95 3.01
C ALA A 61 4.94 12.94 4.46
N GLU A 62 4.27 14.01 4.88
CA GLU A 62 3.61 14.10 6.18
C GLU A 62 2.15 13.64 6.03
N PRO A 63 1.49 13.18 7.11
CA PRO A 63 0.05 12.93 7.08
C PRO A 63 -0.69 14.22 6.74
N GLU A 64 -1.28 14.28 5.55
CA GLU A 64 -2.10 15.41 5.10
C GLU A 64 -3.58 15.11 5.39
N PRO A 65 -4.36 16.08 5.90
CA PRO A 65 -5.79 15.89 6.13
C PRO A 65 -6.52 15.50 4.83
N VAL A 66 -7.38 14.50 4.92
CA VAL A 66 -8.21 14.08 3.78
C VAL A 66 -9.28 15.15 3.53
N VAL A 67 -9.34 15.67 2.31
CA VAL A 67 -10.32 16.67 1.92
C VAL A 67 -11.68 15.99 1.75
N ALA A 68 -12.58 16.22 2.72
CA ALA A 68 -13.94 15.67 2.71
C ALA A 68 -14.94 16.45 1.84
N LEU A 69 -14.55 17.64 1.37
CA LEU A 69 -15.38 18.50 0.54
C LEU A 69 -15.11 18.24 -0.94
N GLY A 70 -16.17 18.10 -1.73
CA GLY A 70 -16.06 17.90 -3.17
C GLY A 70 -17.01 16.80 -3.65
N GLY A 71 -16.65 16.19 -4.78
CA GLY A 71 -17.40 15.06 -5.34
C GLY A 71 -17.07 13.72 -4.68
N PRO A 72 -17.95 12.72 -4.79
CA PRO A 72 -17.72 11.38 -4.23
C PRO A 72 -16.49 10.68 -4.83
N GLU A 73 -16.21 10.87 -6.11
CA GLU A 73 -15.03 10.33 -6.79
C GLU A 73 -13.73 11.00 -6.31
N GLU A 74 -13.73 12.33 -6.15
CA GLU A 74 -12.59 13.10 -5.64
C GLU A 74 -12.25 12.68 -4.21
N PHE A 75 -13.27 12.49 -3.36
CA PHE A 75 -13.09 11.98 -2.00
C PHE A 75 -12.51 10.56 -2.00
N ALA A 76 -12.98 9.67 -2.87
CA ALA A 76 -12.43 8.32 -2.99
C ALA A 76 -10.95 8.32 -3.42
N VAL A 77 -10.55 9.23 -4.32
CA VAL A 77 -9.15 9.45 -4.69
C VAL A 77 -8.33 9.93 -3.49
N ALA A 78 -8.82 10.93 -2.75
CA ALA A 78 -8.13 11.46 -1.57
C ALA A 78 -7.93 10.38 -0.49
N VAL A 79 -8.94 9.54 -0.24
CA VAL A 79 -8.84 8.37 0.66
C VAL A 79 -7.79 7.37 0.17
N ALA A 80 -7.77 7.06 -1.13
CA ALA A 80 -6.79 6.15 -1.72
C ALA A 80 -5.35 6.68 -1.61
N GLU A 81 -5.14 7.96 -1.88
CA GLU A 81 -3.83 8.59 -1.74
C GLU A 81 -3.37 8.59 -0.27
N ALA A 82 -4.27 8.93 0.66
CA ALA A 82 -4.01 8.90 2.10
C ALA A 82 -3.64 7.49 2.61
N LEU A 83 -4.30 6.44 2.13
CA LEU A 83 -3.99 5.04 2.52
C LEU A 83 -2.58 4.60 2.09
N PHE A 84 -2.07 5.12 0.97
CA PHE A 84 -0.87 4.59 0.34
C PHE A 84 0.33 5.55 0.32
N THR A 85 0.13 6.82 0.68
CA THR A 85 1.17 7.83 0.71
C THR A 85 1.67 8.02 2.14
N TRP A 86 2.84 7.44 2.41
CA TRP A 86 3.46 7.58 3.72
C TRP A 86 4.98 7.50 3.63
N ASP A 87 5.65 8.13 4.60
CA ASP A 87 7.10 8.22 4.66
C ASP A 87 7.59 7.92 6.08
N THR A 88 8.41 6.87 6.23
CA THR A 88 8.97 6.48 7.54
C THR A 88 9.99 7.47 8.09
N THR A 89 10.48 8.40 7.25
CA THR A 89 11.43 9.48 7.59
C THR A 89 10.76 10.78 8.03
N SER A 90 9.43 10.88 7.90
CA SER A 90 8.64 12.08 8.26
C SER A 90 8.53 12.35 9.76
N GLY A 91 8.90 11.39 10.61
CA GLY A 91 8.72 11.47 12.07
C GLY A 91 7.36 10.95 12.55
N TYR A 92 6.42 10.71 11.65
CA TYR A 92 5.10 10.14 11.95
C TYR A 92 5.13 8.60 11.97
N GLY A 93 4.16 8.01 12.65
CA GLY A 93 3.93 6.57 12.72
C GLY A 93 2.62 6.14 12.06
N PRO A 94 2.36 4.82 11.94
CA PRO A 94 1.15 4.31 11.29
C PRO A 94 -0.15 4.85 11.90
N ALA A 95 -0.18 5.13 13.20
CA ALA A 95 -1.37 5.66 13.87
C ALA A 95 -1.72 7.08 13.41
N ASP A 96 -0.72 7.92 13.11
CA ASP A 96 -0.94 9.29 12.63
C ASP A 96 -1.57 9.28 11.23
N TYR A 97 -1.10 8.39 10.35
CA TYR A 97 -1.69 8.17 9.03
C TYR A 97 -3.08 7.49 9.10
N ALA A 98 -3.36 6.73 10.16
CA ALA A 98 -4.70 6.21 10.39
C ALA A 98 -5.67 7.31 10.86
N GLN A 99 -5.17 8.26 11.66
CA GLN A 99 -6.00 9.31 12.25
C GLN A 99 -6.63 10.22 11.19
N MET A 100 -5.88 10.62 10.16
CA MET A 100 -6.42 11.47 9.07
C MET A 100 -7.60 10.81 8.32
N LEU A 101 -7.65 9.47 8.27
CA LEU A 101 -8.76 8.72 7.70
C LEU A 101 -9.91 8.58 8.70
N ALA A 102 -9.60 8.42 9.98
CA ALA A 102 -10.60 8.41 11.05
C ALA A 102 -11.37 9.74 11.13
N ASP A 103 -10.69 10.87 10.91
CA ASP A 103 -11.29 12.21 10.98
C ASP A 103 -12.36 12.45 9.91
N VAL A 104 -12.34 11.68 8.80
CA VAL A 104 -13.34 11.74 7.71
C VAL A 104 -14.24 10.51 7.68
N THR A 105 -14.21 9.67 8.72
CA THR A 105 -15.05 8.47 8.81
C THR A 105 -16.39 8.79 9.43
N ALA A 106 -17.48 8.20 8.91
CA ALA A 106 -18.79 8.33 9.52
C ALA A 106 -18.82 7.66 10.91
N ASP A 107 -19.34 8.37 11.92
CA ASP A 107 -19.41 7.90 13.31
C ASP A 107 -20.04 6.51 13.44
N THR A 108 -21.04 6.20 12.60
CA THR A 108 -21.76 4.92 12.60
C THR A 108 -20.92 3.73 12.15
N GLU A 109 -19.85 3.97 11.38
CA GLU A 109 -18.96 2.93 10.83
C GLU A 109 -17.54 2.99 11.42
N ALA A 110 -17.30 3.86 12.41
CA ALA A 110 -15.96 4.16 12.93
C ALA A 110 -15.15 2.92 13.32
N ASP A 111 -15.75 1.96 14.04
CA ASP A 111 -15.05 0.74 14.48
C ASP A 111 -14.68 -0.17 13.29
N GLY A 112 -15.59 -0.29 12.32
CA GLY A 112 -15.40 -1.09 11.11
C GLY A 112 -14.33 -0.49 10.21
N ALA A 113 -14.48 0.78 9.87
CA ALA A 113 -13.51 1.54 9.07
C ALA A 113 -12.12 1.56 9.72
N ALA A 114 -12.02 1.78 11.03
CA ALA A 114 -10.75 1.73 11.74
C ALA A 114 -10.08 0.35 11.61
N SER A 115 -10.87 -0.73 11.61
CA SER A 115 -10.36 -2.07 11.35
C SER A 115 -9.85 -2.25 9.94
N ASP A 116 -10.61 -1.76 8.95
CA ASP A 116 -10.21 -1.86 7.56
C ASP A 116 -8.93 -1.04 7.30
N VAL A 117 -8.86 0.23 7.73
CA VAL A 117 -7.68 1.12 7.59
C VAL A 117 -6.42 0.49 8.20
N ARG A 118 -6.53 -0.11 9.39
CA ARG A 118 -5.41 -0.82 10.03
C ARG A 118 -4.86 -1.97 9.19
N ALA A 119 -5.67 -2.59 8.33
CA ALA A 119 -5.21 -3.65 7.43
C ALA A 119 -4.41 -3.13 6.22
N TYR A 120 -4.54 -1.85 5.86
CA TYR A 120 -3.77 -1.21 4.79
C TYR A 120 -2.41 -0.70 5.26
N LEU A 121 -2.31 -0.30 6.52
CA LEU A 121 -1.10 0.31 7.06
C LEU A 121 -0.13 -0.73 7.65
N PRO A 122 1.19 -0.52 7.57
CA PRO A 122 2.15 -1.39 8.24
C PRO A 122 1.94 -1.40 9.77
N THR A 123 2.13 -2.56 10.40
CA THR A 123 2.16 -2.62 11.88
C THR A 123 3.32 -1.80 12.43
N ALA A 124 3.26 -1.38 13.71
CA ALA A 124 4.33 -0.59 14.33
C ALA A 124 5.71 -1.28 14.27
N GLU A 125 5.74 -2.61 14.41
CA GLU A 125 6.97 -3.41 14.29
C GLU A 125 7.53 -3.37 12.86
N VAL A 126 6.66 -3.59 11.87
CA VAL A 126 7.06 -3.52 10.45
C VAL A 126 7.51 -2.11 10.12
N TRP A 127 6.81 -1.07 10.59
CA TRP A 127 7.20 0.32 10.41
C TRP A 127 8.60 0.63 10.95
N ALA A 128 8.95 0.12 12.14
CA ALA A 128 10.28 0.28 12.71
C ALA A 128 11.37 -0.33 11.82
N GLN A 129 11.11 -1.50 11.22
CA GLN A 129 12.02 -2.13 10.26
C GLN A 129 12.13 -1.31 8.98
N LEU A 130 11.02 -0.83 8.42
CA LEU A 130 11.01 -0.03 7.20
C LEU A 130 11.75 1.30 7.35
N ARG A 131 11.72 1.87 8.55
CA ARG A 131 12.43 3.10 8.89
C ARG A 131 13.95 2.95 8.76
N THR A 132 14.53 1.78 9.05
CA THR A 132 15.98 1.55 8.86
C THR A 132 16.38 1.63 7.39
N HIS A 133 15.43 1.36 6.50
CA HIS A 133 15.56 1.45 5.06
C HIS A 133 15.06 2.79 4.49
N GLN A 134 14.69 3.76 5.35
CA GLN A 134 14.13 5.05 4.92
C GLN A 134 12.99 4.88 3.91
N THR A 135 12.14 3.89 4.17
CA THR A 135 11.11 3.47 3.22
C THR A 135 10.04 4.55 3.07
N ARG A 136 9.61 4.76 1.84
CA ARG A 136 8.47 5.59 1.46
C ARG A 136 7.54 4.79 0.57
N GLN A 137 6.26 5.09 0.61
CA GLN A 137 5.27 4.53 -0.30
C GLN A 137 4.44 5.64 -0.91
N ARG A 138 4.05 5.42 -2.17
CA ARG A 138 3.04 6.22 -2.88
C ARG A 138 2.18 5.32 -3.75
N LEU A 139 1.03 5.83 -4.16
CA LEU A 139 0.15 5.20 -5.15
C LEU A 139 0.19 5.99 -6.44
N THR A 140 0.01 5.30 -7.56
CA THR A 140 -0.53 5.89 -8.79
C THR A 140 -1.83 5.18 -9.07
N ILE A 141 -2.91 5.94 -9.17
CA ILE A 141 -4.24 5.39 -9.51
C ILE A 141 -4.29 5.23 -11.03
N ASP A 142 -4.66 4.03 -11.47
CA ASP A 142 -4.79 3.68 -12.87
C ASP A 142 -6.26 3.80 -13.32
N THR A 143 -7.20 3.32 -12.48
CA THR A 143 -8.64 3.44 -12.72
C THR A 143 -9.42 3.67 -11.44
N ILE A 144 -10.56 4.33 -11.57
CA ILE A 144 -11.60 4.48 -10.55
C ILE A 144 -12.96 4.32 -11.22
N GLU A 145 -13.80 3.43 -10.70
CA GLU A 145 -15.11 3.14 -11.27
C GLU A 145 -16.09 2.64 -10.21
N ILE A 146 -17.39 2.83 -10.43
CA ILE A 146 -18.42 2.19 -9.61
C ILE A 146 -18.47 0.71 -10.02
N PRO A 147 -18.29 -0.25 -9.09
CA PRO A 147 -18.26 -1.66 -9.44
C PRO A 147 -19.63 -2.13 -9.92
N ALA A 148 -19.66 -3.05 -10.89
CA ALA A 148 -20.91 -3.54 -11.48
C ALA A 148 -21.83 -4.19 -10.43
N ALA A 149 -21.28 -4.91 -9.45
CA ALA A 149 -22.06 -5.48 -8.36
C ALA A 149 -22.62 -4.46 -7.35
N TRP A 150 -22.33 -3.15 -7.47
CA TRP A 150 -22.89 -2.15 -6.56
C TRP A 150 -24.41 -2.05 -6.69
N ASP A 151 -24.94 -2.02 -7.91
CA ASP A 151 -26.39 -1.92 -8.15
C ASP A 151 -27.13 -3.15 -7.58
N ASP A 152 -26.53 -4.33 -7.72
CA ASP A 152 -27.04 -5.57 -7.14
C ASP A 152 -27.01 -5.53 -5.60
N ALA A 153 -25.92 -5.02 -5.01
CA ALA A 153 -25.80 -4.85 -3.57
C ALA A 153 -26.87 -3.90 -3.01
N VAL A 154 -27.13 -2.79 -3.71
CA VAL A 154 -28.19 -1.84 -3.36
C VAL A 154 -29.58 -2.48 -3.47
N ALA A 155 -29.85 -3.23 -4.55
CA ALA A 155 -31.14 -3.88 -4.74
C ALA A 155 -31.42 -4.99 -3.72
N GLN A 156 -30.37 -5.65 -3.20
CA GLN A 156 -30.46 -6.74 -2.23
C GLN A 156 -30.39 -6.28 -0.77
N ALA A 157 -29.99 -5.02 -0.53
CA ALA A 157 -29.87 -4.48 0.82
C ALA A 157 -31.23 -4.42 1.52
N VAL A 158 -31.26 -4.77 2.81
CA VAL A 158 -32.45 -4.52 3.62
C VAL A 158 -32.60 -3.01 3.87
N PRO A 159 -33.84 -2.48 4.02
CA PRO A 159 -34.03 -1.06 4.26
C PRO A 159 -33.20 -0.53 5.43
N GLY A 160 -32.44 0.53 5.20
CA GLY A 160 -31.55 1.15 6.19
C GLY A 160 -30.19 0.47 6.38
N GLN A 161 -29.88 -0.61 5.64
CA GLN A 161 -28.55 -1.23 5.66
C GLN A 161 -27.50 -0.38 4.94
N ILE A 162 -27.88 0.23 3.82
CA ILE A 162 -27.03 1.16 3.06
C ILE A 162 -27.57 2.57 3.33
N PRO A 163 -26.74 3.50 3.84
CA PRO A 163 -27.15 4.87 4.07
C PRO A 163 -27.58 5.57 2.77
N ASP A 164 -28.49 6.53 2.88
CA ASP A 164 -28.83 7.39 1.75
C ASP A 164 -27.58 8.13 1.26
N GLY A 165 -27.44 8.27 -0.07
CA GLY A 165 -26.28 8.91 -0.69
C GLY A 165 -24.99 8.08 -0.65
N ALA A 166 -25.05 6.81 -0.21
CA ALA A 166 -23.90 5.92 -0.27
C ALA A 166 -23.57 5.47 -1.69
N VAL A 167 -22.28 5.32 -1.95
CA VAL A 167 -21.71 4.84 -3.21
C VAL A 167 -20.43 4.07 -2.95
N ALA A 168 -20.09 3.15 -3.86
CA ALA A 168 -18.84 2.41 -3.84
C ALA A 168 -17.98 2.76 -5.06
N TYR A 169 -16.68 2.97 -4.86
CA TYR A 169 -15.70 3.10 -5.93
C TYR A 169 -14.63 2.03 -5.82
N THR A 170 -14.48 1.22 -6.86
CA THR A 170 -13.34 0.32 -7.01
C THR A 170 -12.20 1.07 -7.69
N ILE A 171 -11.07 1.10 -7.00
CA ILE A 171 -9.84 1.75 -7.41
C ILE A 171 -8.82 0.68 -7.74
N SER A 172 -8.20 0.79 -8.92
CA SER A 172 -7.02 0.01 -9.27
C SER A 172 -5.84 0.95 -9.50
N GLY A 173 -4.65 0.48 -9.16
CA GLY A 173 -3.46 1.30 -9.23
C GLY A 173 -2.18 0.51 -9.06
N THR A 174 -1.07 1.22 -9.05
CA THR A 174 0.26 0.69 -8.78
C THR A 174 0.84 1.35 -7.54
N ARG A 175 1.10 0.58 -6.48
CA ARG A 175 1.86 1.06 -5.33
C ARG A 175 3.35 1.00 -5.63
N TYR A 176 4.04 2.09 -5.30
CA TYR A 176 5.49 2.20 -5.40
C TYR A 176 6.06 2.29 -4.00
N ARG A 177 7.08 1.49 -3.72
CA ARG A 177 7.80 1.54 -2.46
C ARG A 177 9.27 1.77 -2.74
N THR A 178 9.78 2.89 -2.26
CA THR A 178 11.19 3.27 -2.41
C THR A 178 11.88 3.20 -1.06
N GLY A 179 13.16 2.89 -1.05
CA GLY A 179 13.97 2.90 0.17
C GLY A 179 15.43 2.64 -0.17
N TYR A 180 16.21 2.27 0.84
CA TYR A 180 17.63 1.97 0.71
C TYR A 180 17.97 0.59 1.27
N TRP A 181 18.80 -0.14 0.55
CA TRP A 181 19.51 -1.30 1.06
C TRP A 181 20.98 -0.92 1.29
N GLY A 182 21.34 -0.66 2.56
CA GLY A 182 22.62 -0.01 2.85
C GLY A 182 22.64 1.41 2.28
N THR A 183 23.50 1.65 1.29
CA THR A 183 23.57 2.93 0.56
C THR A 183 22.86 2.90 -0.79
N ASP A 184 22.41 1.73 -1.25
CA ASP A 184 21.87 1.57 -2.59
C ASP A 184 20.35 1.85 -2.60
N PRO A 185 19.86 2.76 -3.46
CA PRO A 185 18.43 3.01 -3.57
C PRO A 185 17.75 1.80 -4.25
N VAL A 186 16.61 1.39 -3.68
CA VAL A 186 15.79 0.29 -4.20
C VAL A 186 14.35 0.75 -4.37
N THR A 187 13.68 0.23 -5.40
CA THR A 187 12.26 0.48 -5.66
C THR A 187 11.56 -0.84 -5.96
N THR A 188 10.39 -1.05 -5.35
CA THR A 188 9.48 -2.13 -5.70
C THR A 188 8.12 -1.57 -6.12
N THR A 189 7.47 -2.26 -7.04
CA THR A 189 6.17 -1.87 -7.58
C THR A 189 5.22 -3.05 -7.52
N HIS A 190 3.99 -2.81 -7.08
CA HIS A 190 2.97 -3.85 -7.04
C HIS A 190 1.63 -3.28 -7.50
N PRO A 191 0.88 -3.99 -8.36
CA PRO A 191 -0.51 -3.63 -8.61
C PRO A 191 -1.32 -3.80 -7.33
N VAL A 192 -2.33 -2.96 -7.16
CA VAL A 192 -3.30 -3.02 -6.07
C VAL A 192 -4.71 -2.77 -6.60
N ALA A 193 -5.70 -3.40 -5.97
CA ALA A 193 -7.10 -3.07 -6.21
C ALA A 193 -7.94 -3.17 -4.94
N PHE A 194 -8.85 -2.22 -4.72
CA PHE A 194 -9.71 -2.19 -3.54
C PHE A 194 -10.95 -1.32 -3.79
N THR A 195 -11.94 -1.41 -2.90
CA THR A 195 -13.17 -0.63 -2.98
C THR A 195 -13.31 0.28 -1.77
N VAL A 196 -13.61 1.55 -2.03
CA VAL A 196 -13.96 2.56 -1.03
C VAL A 196 -15.48 2.70 -1.00
N PHE A 197 -16.07 2.49 0.17
CA PHE A 197 -17.49 2.75 0.42
C PHE A 197 -17.61 4.07 1.17
N LEU A 198 -18.40 4.99 0.65
CA LEU A 198 -18.54 6.35 1.19
C LEU A 198 -19.98 6.82 1.05
N THR A 199 -20.35 7.85 1.81
CA THR A 199 -21.60 8.60 1.63
C THR A 199 -21.30 10.07 1.50
N CYS A 200 -22.04 10.78 0.66
CA CYS A 200 -21.93 12.22 0.52
C CYS A 200 -23.27 12.88 0.80
N THR A 201 -23.26 13.92 1.62
CA THR A 201 -24.44 14.73 1.91
C THR A 201 -24.31 16.08 1.22
N PRO A 202 -25.33 16.50 0.45
CA PRO A 202 -25.29 17.81 -0.17
C PRO A 202 -25.33 18.89 0.88
N GLU A 203 -24.37 19.81 0.83
CA GLU A 203 -24.40 21.00 1.65
C GLU A 203 -25.55 21.87 1.15
N ARG A 204 -26.70 21.82 1.82
CA ARG A 204 -27.81 22.73 1.53
C ARG A 204 -27.38 24.13 1.93
N ALA A 205 -26.77 24.86 1.00
CA ALA A 205 -26.77 26.31 1.07
C ALA A 205 -28.23 26.74 1.29
N SER A 206 -28.46 27.42 2.42
CA SER A 206 -29.77 27.95 2.78
C SER A 206 -30.10 29.05 1.77
N ALA A 207 -30.74 28.67 0.66
CA ALA A 207 -30.95 29.39 -0.61
C ALA A 207 -29.82 29.20 -1.64
N PRO A 208 -29.93 28.20 -2.56
CA PRO A 208 -29.00 28.08 -3.67
C PRO A 208 -29.20 29.25 -4.64
N SER A 209 -28.15 30.04 -4.84
CA SER A 209 -27.99 30.80 -6.08
C SER A 209 -27.98 29.79 -7.23
N LEU A 210 -28.75 30.03 -8.30
CA LEU A 210 -28.87 29.15 -9.49
C LEU A 210 -27.55 28.90 -10.25
N ALA A 211 -26.40 29.36 -9.72
CA ALA A 211 -25.09 29.30 -10.34
C ALA A 211 -23.97 28.73 -9.43
N GLU A 212 -24.26 28.35 -8.18
CA GLU A 212 -23.23 27.74 -7.32
C GLU A 212 -23.18 26.22 -7.51
N PRO A 213 -21.98 25.62 -7.62
CA PRO A 213 -21.84 24.17 -7.65
C PRO A 213 -22.34 23.59 -6.33
N ILE A 214 -23.02 22.44 -6.40
CA ILE A 214 -23.38 21.67 -5.21
C ILE A 214 -22.08 21.09 -4.65
N THR A 215 -21.65 21.59 -3.50
CA THR A 215 -20.55 20.98 -2.74
C THR A 215 -21.15 19.92 -1.83
N ASP A 216 -20.68 18.68 -1.95
CA ASP A 216 -21.04 17.64 -1.01
C ASP A 216 -19.96 17.52 0.07
N THR A 217 -20.38 17.14 1.28
CA THR A 217 -19.46 16.68 2.32
C THR A 217 -19.55 15.16 2.39
N CYS A 218 -18.43 14.51 2.14
CA CYS A 218 -18.31 13.06 2.06
C CYS A 218 -17.69 12.47 3.33
N LEU A 219 -18.14 11.28 3.69
CA LEU A 219 -17.63 10.50 4.81
C LEU A 219 -17.30 9.08 4.36
N LEU A 220 -16.16 8.58 4.83
CA LEU A 220 -15.75 7.20 4.64
C LEU A 220 -16.66 6.28 5.48
N LEU A 221 -17.21 5.26 4.83
CA LEU A 221 -17.99 4.23 5.51
C LEU A 221 -17.10 3.01 5.78
N ARG A 222 -16.58 2.37 4.73
CA ARG A 222 -15.82 1.10 4.82
C ARG A 222 -14.78 1.01 3.72
N LEU A 223 -13.83 0.11 3.88
CA LEU A 223 -12.91 -0.29 2.81
C LEU A 223 -13.03 -1.80 2.59
N SER A 224 -12.97 -2.25 1.34
CA SER A 224 -12.80 -3.67 1.08
C SER A 224 -11.42 -4.13 1.57
N GLN A 225 -11.20 -5.45 1.58
CA GLN A 225 -9.85 -5.97 1.75
C GLN A 225 -8.99 -5.60 0.52
N LEU A 226 -7.71 -5.30 0.77
CA LEU A 226 -6.72 -5.06 -0.29
C LEU A 226 -6.63 -6.28 -1.22
N ASP A 227 -6.60 -6.01 -2.53
CA ASP A 227 -6.57 -6.98 -3.63
C ASP A 227 -7.82 -7.88 -3.72
N ASN A 228 -8.88 -7.51 -3.01
CA ASN A 228 -10.18 -8.16 -3.05
C ASN A 228 -11.30 -7.11 -3.16
N PRO A 229 -11.35 -6.35 -4.28
CA PRO A 229 -12.39 -5.35 -4.51
C PRO A 229 -13.75 -6.00 -4.78
N LEU A 230 -14.81 -5.21 -4.57
CA LEU A 230 -16.14 -5.52 -5.09
C LEU A 230 -16.11 -5.50 -6.62
N ARG A 231 -16.71 -6.52 -7.25
CA ARG A 231 -16.77 -6.69 -8.71
C ARG A 231 -18.18 -7.04 -9.13
#